data_AF-A0A1H2D6X2-F1
#
_entry.id   AF-A0A1H2D6X2-F1
#
_cell.length_a   1.000
_cell.length_b   1.000
_cell.length_c   1.000
_cell.angle_alpha   90.00
_cell.angle_beta   90.00
_cell.angle_gamma   90.00
#
_symmetry.space_group_name_H-M   'P 1'
#
loop_
_entity.id
_entity.type
_entity.pdbx_description
1 polymer ?
#
loop_
_entity_poly.entity_id
_entity_poly.type
_entity_poly.pdbx_seq_one_letter_code
_entity_poly.pdbx_strand_id
1 'polypeptide(L)'
;MEISWQTGPAGFAAGLLISIVTAPVGGVYGIGEGSLLGPILAGRGIPMSTVAPAALAATFVSSVAGSGTYALIAVTTGGAEIAPHWVLGLLCGLGGLIGGYLGARPQRHIPEAALWFLRGALAVALAVSYLDF
;
A
#
# COMPACT_ATOMS: atom_id res chain seq x y z
N MET A 1 31.99 -4.96 -0.71
CA MET A 1 31.50 -6.26 -0.20
C MET A 1 30.13 -6.45 -0.81
N GLU A 2 30.10 -6.96 -2.05
CA GLU A 2 28.89 -7.05 -2.87
C GLU A 2 27.92 -8.08 -2.28
N ILE A 3 26.64 -7.73 -2.25
CA ILE A 3 25.56 -8.53 -1.69
C ILE A 3 25.24 -9.66 -2.67
N SER A 4 26.02 -10.73 -2.64
CA SER A 4 25.86 -11.90 -3.52
C SER A 4 24.54 -12.67 -3.29
N TRP A 5 23.83 -12.44 -2.17
CA TRP A 5 22.58 -13.14 -1.85
C TRP A 5 21.30 -12.52 -2.46
N GLN A 6 21.38 -11.36 -3.12
CA GLN A 6 20.20 -10.66 -3.65
C GLN A 6 19.63 -11.23 -4.97
N THR A 7 20.42 -12.01 -5.73
CA THR A 7 20.02 -12.54 -7.05
C THR A 7 19.98 -14.07 -7.12
N GLY A 8 20.19 -14.77 -6.01
CA GLY A 8 20.12 -16.22 -5.94
C GLY A 8 18.70 -16.76 -5.69
N PRO A 9 18.43 -18.05 -6.01
CA PRO A 9 17.14 -18.68 -5.77
C PRO A 9 16.67 -18.61 -4.30
N ALA A 10 17.61 -18.52 -3.35
CA ALA A 10 17.31 -18.33 -1.92
C ALA A 10 16.71 -16.95 -1.60
N GLY A 11 17.15 -15.88 -2.28
CA GLY A 11 16.60 -14.54 -2.12
C GLY A 11 15.17 -14.45 -2.66
N PHE A 12 14.93 -15.08 -3.81
CA PHE A 12 13.60 -15.20 -4.41
C PHE A 12 12.66 -16.02 -3.52
N ALA A 13 13.11 -17.18 -3.03
CA ALA A 13 12.31 -18.02 -2.12
C ALA A 13 11.95 -17.29 -0.83
N ALA A 14 12.88 -16.52 -0.24
CA ALA A 14 12.60 -15.72 0.94
C ALA A 14 11.55 -14.63 0.67
N GLY A 15 11.65 -13.93 -0.47
CA GLY A 15 10.63 -12.94 -0.87
C GLY A 15 9.26 -13.58 -1.05
N LEU A 16 9.20 -14.75 -1.68
CA LEU A 16 7.96 -15.51 -1.90
C LEU A 16 7.33 -15.97 -0.58
N LEU A 17 8.14 -16.49 0.35
CA LEU A 17 7.68 -16.87 1.69
C LEU A 17 7.11 -15.68 2.47
N ILE A 18 7.76 -14.52 2.38
CA ILE A 18 7.27 -13.30 3.03
C ILE A 18 5.93 -12.89 2.40
N SER A 19 5.83 -12.85 1.07
CA SER A 19 4.59 -12.52 0.35
C SER A 19 3.44 -13.47 0.71
N ILE A 20 3.69 -14.78 0.86
CA ILE A 20 2.66 -15.76 1.28
C ILE A 20 2.06 -15.40 2.64
N VAL A 21 2.87 -14.89 3.56
CA VAL A 21 2.41 -14.53 4.91
C VAL A 21 1.78 -13.14 4.92
N THR A 22 2.39 -12.17 4.24
CA THR A 22 1.92 -10.77 4.26
C THR A 22 0.67 -10.55 3.42
N ALA A 23 0.45 -11.34 2.36
CA ALA A 23 -0.72 -11.19 1.49
C ALA A 23 -2.07 -11.40 2.21
N PRO A 24 -2.32 -12.49 2.94
CA PRO A 24 -3.58 -12.67 3.66
C PRO A 24 -3.75 -11.65 4.80
N VAL A 25 -2.68 -11.30 5.52
CA VAL A 25 -2.72 -10.28 6.58
C VAL A 25 -3.09 -8.91 5.99
N GLY A 26 -2.38 -8.48 4.94
CA GLY A 26 -2.66 -7.23 4.25
C GLY A 26 -4.07 -7.18 3.65
N GLY A 27 -4.52 -8.30 3.07
CA GLY A 27 -5.87 -8.42 2.51
C GLY A 27 -6.96 -8.32 3.56
N VAL A 28 -6.84 -9.04 4.69
CA VAL A 28 -7.85 -9.04 5.76
C VAL A 28 -7.95 -7.67 6.43
N TYR A 29 -6.81 -7.02 6.70
CA TYR A 29 -6.78 -5.73 7.38
C TYR A 29 -6.92 -4.52 6.42
N GLY A 30 -6.99 -4.75 5.12
CA GLY A 30 -6.98 -3.68 4.12
C GLY A 30 -5.66 -2.88 4.08
N ILE A 31 -4.60 -3.41 4.68
CA ILE A 31 -3.26 -2.82 4.65
C ILE A 31 -2.60 -3.29 3.35
N GLY A 32 -2.39 -2.38 2.40
CA GLY A 32 -1.75 -2.72 1.12
C GLY A 32 -0.46 -3.53 1.32
N GLU A 33 -0.36 -4.69 0.68
CA GLU A 33 0.77 -5.62 0.78
C GLU A 33 2.12 -4.90 0.53
N GLY A 34 2.12 -3.94 -0.39
CA GLY A 34 3.29 -3.12 -0.69
C GLY A 34 3.83 -2.30 0.49
N SER A 35 2.98 -1.94 1.46
CA SER A 35 3.39 -1.27 2.70
C SER A 35 4.10 -2.20 3.68
N LEU A 36 3.86 -3.51 3.58
CA LEU A 36 4.56 -4.53 4.37
C LEU A 36 5.85 -4.96 3.68
N LEU A 37 5.81 -5.16 2.36
CA LEU A 37 6.99 -5.53 1.57
C LEU A 37 8.02 -4.40 1.47
N GLY A 38 7.59 -3.14 1.42
CA GLY A 38 8.46 -1.97 1.29
C GLY A 38 9.57 -1.92 2.35
N PRO A 39 9.24 -1.87 3.65
CA PRO A 39 10.23 -1.85 4.74
C PRO A 39 11.12 -3.10 4.78
N ILE A 40 10.56 -4.27 4.47
CA ILE A 40 11.29 -5.55 4.50
C ILE A 40 12.34 -5.61 3.38
N LEU A 41 12.00 -5.16 2.17
CA LEU A 41 12.90 -5.11 1.03
C LEU A 41 13.93 -3.98 1.17
N ALA A 42 13.52 -2.84 1.74
CA ALA A 42 14.43 -1.73 2.09
C ALA A 42 15.48 -2.17 3.12
N GLY A 43 15.07 -2.91 4.16
CA GLY A 43 15.97 -3.49 5.16
C GLY A 43 16.95 -4.52 4.59
N ARG A 44 16.67 -5.08 3.41
CA ARG A 44 17.57 -5.98 2.66
C ARG A 44 18.48 -5.26 1.68
N GLY A 45 18.48 -3.92 1.64
CA GLY A 45 19.37 -3.11 0.82
C GLY A 45 18.93 -2.91 -0.63
N ILE A 46 17.67 -3.21 -0.97
CA ILE A 46 17.14 -2.95 -2.32
C ILE A 46 16.73 -1.47 -2.41
N PRO A 47 17.15 -0.74 -3.45
CA PRO A 47 16.83 0.68 -3.58
C PRO A 47 15.32 0.91 -3.67
N MET A 48 14.82 1.88 -2.88
CA MET A 48 13.39 2.22 -2.81
C MET A 48 12.81 2.68 -4.16
N SER A 49 13.65 3.18 -5.07
CA SER A 49 13.26 3.52 -6.44
C SER A 49 12.74 2.32 -7.24
N THR A 50 13.17 1.11 -6.88
CA THR A 50 12.74 -0.14 -7.54
C THR A 50 11.62 -0.81 -6.74
N VAL A 51 11.69 -0.76 -5.41
CA VAL A 51 10.72 -1.40 -4.52
C VAL A 51 9.36 -0.69 -4.56
N ALA A 52 9.33 0.64 -4.53
CA ALA A 52 8.08 1.41 -4.45
C ALA A 52 7.12 1.18 -5.64
N PRO A 53 7.55 1.28 -6.92
CA PRO A 53 6.66 1.01 -8.04
C PRO A 53 6.23 -0.45 -8.12
N ALA A 54 7.11 -1.40 -7.78
CA ALA A 54 6.79 -2.83 -7.74
C ALA A 54 5.73 -3.14 -6.67
N ALA A 55 5.88 -2.57 -5.48
CA ALA A 55 4.95 -2.70 -4.36
C ALA A 55 3.55 -2.12 -4.67
N LEU A 56 3.50 -0.97 -5.36
CA LEU A 56 2.24 -0.39 -5.84
C LEU A 56 1.57 -1.26 -6.90
N ALA A 57 2.34 -1.78 -7.86
CA ALA A 57 1.81 -2.67 -8.88
C ALA A 57 1.24 -3.96 -8.27
N ALA A 58 1.95 -4.58 -7.32
CA ALA A 58 1.48 -5.76 -6.60
C ALA A 58 0.17 -5.49 -5.84
N THR A 59 0.12 -4.38 -5.11
CA THR A 59 -1.08 -3.97 -4.35
C THR A 59 -2.26 -3.68 -5.29
N PHE A 60 -2.02 -3.05 -6.44
CA PHE A 60 -3.05 -2.80 -7.45
C PHE A 60 -3.59 -4.09 -8.04
N VAL A 61 -2.72 -5.01 -8.46
CA VAL A 61 -3.10 -6.32 -9.00
C VAL A 61 -3.92 -7.11 -7.99
N SER A 62 -3.48 -7.15 -6.73
CA SER A 62 -4.22 -7.84 -5.66
C SER A 62 -5.59 -7.21 -5.40
N SER A 63 -5.70 -5.88 -5.44
CA SER A 63 -6.97 -5.16 -5.27
C SER A 63 -7.94 -5.41 -6.43
N VAL A 64 -7.43 -5.46 -7.67
CA VAL A 64 -8.21 -5.85 -8.86
C VAL A 64 -8.67 -7.29 -8.76
N ALA A 65 -7.80 -8.21 -8.33
CA ALA A 65 -8.14 -9.61 -8.13
C ALA A 65 -9.24 -9.76 -7.07
N GLY A 66 -9.10 -9.11 -5.91
CA GLY A 66 -10.10 -9.12 -4.83
C GLY A 66 -11.45 -8.55 -5.28
N SER A 67 -11.44 -7.40 -5.96
CA SER A 67 -12.66 -6.79 -6.52
C SER A 67 -13.31 -7.71 -7.56
N GLY A 68 -12.52 -8.34 -8.42
CA GLY A 68 -12.99 -9.32 -9.40
C GLY A 68 -13.59 -10.57 -8.75
N THR A 69 -13.01 -11.06 -7.65
CA THR A 69 -13.56 -12.17 -6.87
C THR A 69 -14.92 -11.80 -6.26
N TYR A 70 -15.04 -10.62 -5.65
CA TYR A 70 -16.33 -10.13 -5.13
C TYR A 70 -17.37 -9.96 -6.25
N ALA A 71 -16.97 -9.46 -7.41
CA ALA A 71 -17.85 -9.35 -8.58
C ALA A 71 -18.32 -10.73 -9.06
N LEU A 72 -17.42 -11.72 -9.11
CA LEU A 72 -17.76 -13.09 -9.49
C LEU A 72 -18.74 -13.72 -8.49
N ILE A 73 -18.50 -13.56 -7.19
CA ILE A 73 -19.39 -14.07 -6.12
C ILE A 73 -20.77 -13.42 -6.20
N ALA A 74 -20.84 -12.11 -6.47
CA ALA A 74 -22.10 -11.40 -6.63
C ALA A 74 -22.91 -11.95 -7.82
N VAL A 75 -22.26 -12.29 -8.93
CA VAL A 75 -22.91 -12.89 -10.10
C VAL A 75 -23.36 -14.32 -9.84
N THR A 76 -22.58 -15.14 -9.13
CA THR A 76 -22.93 -16.55 -8.88
C THR A 76 -23.99 -16.73 -7.79
N THR A 77 -24.07 -15.80 -6.83
CA THR A 77 -24.96 -15.89 -5.66
C THR A 77 -26.22 -15.02 -5.81
N GLY A 78 -26.28 -14.14 -6.83
CA GLY A 78 -27.39 -13.23 -7.06
C GLY A 78 -27.54 -12.11 -6.00
N GLY A 79 -26.59 -12.01 -5.07
CA GLY A 79 -26.59 -11.00 -4.01
C GLY A 79 -26.00 -9.67 -4.49
N ALA A 80 -26.87 -8.71 -4.82
CA ALA A 80 -26.46 -7.36 -5.23
C ALA A 80 -25.73 -6.59 -4.11
N GLU A 81 -25.96 -6.93 -2.83
CA GLU A 81 -25.26 -6.34 -1.68
C GLU A 81 -23.76 -6.68 -1.59
N ILE A 82 -23.32 -7.75 -2.26
CA ILE A 82 -21.93 -8.22 -2.23
C ILE A 82 -21.12 -7.61 -3.40
N ALA A 83 -21.79 -6.86 -4.30
CA ALA A 83 -21.14 -6.28 -5.46
C ALA A 83 -20.12 -5.21 -5.04
N PRO A 84 -18.91 -5.21 -5.64
CA PRO A 84 -17.91 -4.20 -5.35
C PRO A 84 -18.38 -2.81 -5.83
N HIS A 85 -18.18 -1.82 -4.97
CA HIS A 85 -18.50 -0.42 -5.25
C HIS A 85 -17.46 0.21 -6.20
N TRP A 86 -17.59 -0.04 -7.50
CA TRP A 86 -16.61 0.39 -8.51
C TRP A 86 -16.33 1.89 -8.49
N VAL A 87 -17.36 2.72 -8.33
CA VAL A 87 -17.22 4.18 -8.30
C VAL A 87 -16.36 4.62 -7.12
N LEU A 88 -16.64 4.08 -5.92
CA LEU A 88 -15.89 4.41 -4.71
C LEU A 88 -14.44 3.92 -4.82
N GLY A 89 -14.23 2.72 -5.35
CA GLY A 89 -12.90 2.17 -5.62
C GLY A 89 -12.09 3.04 -6.59
N LEU A 90 -12.69 3.47 -7.70
CA LEU A 90 -12.03 4.35 -8.67
C LEU A 90 -11.76 5.74 -8.11
N LEU A 91 -12.72 6.36 -7.42
CA LEU A 91 -12.51 7.68 -6.81
C LEU A 91 -11.41 7.64 -5.75
N CYS A 92 -11.41 6.62 -4.90
CA CYS A 92 -10.40 6.46 -3.85
C CYS A 92 -9.02 6.14 -4.45
N GLY A 93 -8.97 5.28 -5.48
CA GLY A 93 -7.73 4.95 -6.19
C GLY A 93 -7.13 6.15 -6.92
N LEU A 94 -7.97 6.92 -7.65
CA LEU A 94 -7.55 8.11 -8.38
C LEU A 94 -7.13 9.22 -7.39
N GLY A 95 -7.87 9.40 -6.30
CA GLY A 95 -7.53 10.31 -5.21
C GLY A 95 -6.18 9.97 -4.57
N GLY A 96 -5.91 8.69 -4.32
CA GLY A 96 -4.62 8.21 -3.82
C GLY A 96 -3.46 8.47 -4.79
N LEU A 97 -3.67 8.24 -6.09
CA LEU A 97 -2.65 8.49 -7.12
C LEU A 97 -2.34 9.99 -7.26
N ILE A 98 -3.39 10.83 -7.34
CA ILE A 98 -3.25 12.28 -7.42
C ILE A 98 -2.59 12.82 -6.15
N GLY A 99 -3.02 12.37 -4.97
CA GLY A 99 -2.44 12.76 -3.68
C GLY A 99 -0.98 12.34 -3.55
N GLY A 100 -0.62 11.12 -3.98
CA GLY A 100 0.76 10.64 -4.00
C GLY A 100 1.65 11.44 -4.95
N TYR A 101 1.16 11.75 -6.15
CA TYR A 101 1.89 12.55 -7.13
C TYR A 101 2.07 14.01 -6.68
N LEU A 102 1.00 14.63 -6.18
CA LEU A 102 1.04 15.99 -5.64
C LEU A 102 1.84 16.07 -4.34
N GLY A 103 1.90 15.01 -3.53
CA GLY A 103 2.71 14.94 -2.31
C GLY A 103 4.20 14.73 -2.57
N ALA A 104 4.56 13.93 -3.59
CA ALA A 104 5.95 13.71 -3.97
C ALA A 104 6.59 14.94 -4.65
N ARG A 105 5.80 15.80 -5.31
CA ARG A 105 6.27 17.03 -5.97
C ARG A 105 6.93 18.05 -5.01
N PRO A 106 6.31 18.46 -3.89
CA PRO A 106 6.90 19.40 -2.93
C PRO A 106 7.91 18.75 -1.99
N GLN A 107 7.92 17.42 -1.82
CA GLN A 107 8.84 16.72 -0.90
C GLN A 107 10.32 17.00 -1.18
N ARG A 108 10.68 17.42 -2.40
CA ARG A 108 12.05 17.80 -2.78
C ARG A 108 12.47 19.23 -2.39
N HIS A 109 11.55 20.05 -1.87
CA HIS A 109 11.81 21.45 -1.50
C HIS A 109 11.32 21.84 -0.09
N ILE A 110 10.67 20.92 0.62
CA ILE A 110 10.12 21.17 1.97
C ILE A 110 11.21 20.86 3.02
N PRO A 111 11.60 21.82 3.87
CA PRO A 111 12.55 21.56 4.96
C PRO A 111 11.97 20.54 5.96
N GLU A 112 12.81 19.66 6.52
CA GLU A 112 12.40 18.58 7.44
C GLU A 112 11.45 19.06 8.56
N ALA A 113 11.67 20.28 9.07
CA ALA A 113 10.83 20.90 10.09
C ALA A 113 9.34 20.97 9.71
N ALA A 114 9.02 21.27 8.45
CA ALA A 114 7.64 21.40 7.99
C ALA A 114 6.94 20.03 7.88
N LEU A 115 7.66 18.95 7.59
CA LEU A 115 7.12 17.58 7.62
C LEU A 115 6.78 17.15 9.06
N TRP A 116 7.60 17.53 10.03
CA TRP A 116 7.35 17.22 11.44
C TRP A 116 6.22 18.07 12.01
N PHE A 117 6.16 19.36 11.65
CA PHE A 117 5.07 20.25 12.04
C PHE A 117 3.73 19.82 11.44
N LEU A 118 3.70 19.41 10.16
CA LEU A 118 2.48 18.92 9.52
C LEU A 118 1.98 17.63 10.18
N ARG A 119 2.87 16.67 10.46
CA ARG A 119 2.50 15.40 11.13
C ARG A 119 2.06 15.63 12.57
N GLY A 120 2.75 16.50 13.30
CA GLY A 120 2.38 16.91 14.65
C GLY A 120 1.03 17.63 14.68
N ALA A 121 0.82 18.58 13.77
CA ALA A 121 -0.44 19.30 13.64
C ALA A 121 -1.61 18.38 13.25
N LEU A 122 -1.40 17.41 12.35
CA LEU A 122 -2.43 16.41 12.02
C LEU A 122 -2.76 15.53 13.24
N ALA A 123 -1.74 15.09 13.98
CA ALA A 123 -1.94 14.27 15.18
C ALA A 123 -2.67 15.04 16.28
N VAL A 124 -2.33 16.32 16.48
CA VAL A 124 -3.02 17.21 17.43
C VAL A 124 -4.45 17.49 16.97
N ALA A 125 -4.66 17.79 15.68
CA ALA A 125 -6.01 18.03 15.13
C ALA A 125 -6.90 16.79 15.25
N LEU A 126 -6.37 15.59 14.97
CA LEU A 126 -7.07 14.32 15.19
C LEU A 126 -7.38 14.10 16.67
N ALA A 127 -6.40 14.33 17.56
CA ALA A 127 -6.60 14.19 19.00
C ALA A 127 -7.69 15.16 19.51
N VAL A 128 -7.70 16.40 19.03
CA VAL A 128 -8.73 17.39 19.38
C VAL A 128 -10.10 16.96 18.83
N SER A 129 -10.18 16.49 17.58
CA SER A 129 -11.45 16.01 17.00
C SER A 129 -12.02 14.76 17.70
N TYR A 130 -11.19 14.02 18.43
CA TYR A 130 -11.60 12.87 19.23
C TYR A 130 -11.91 13.23 20.69
N LEU A 131 -11.54 14.45 21.11
CA LEU A 131 -11.88 15.01 22.42
C LEU A 131 -13.21 15.77 22.41
N ASP A 132 -13.81 15.97 21.23
CA ASP A 132 -15.18 16.43 21.11
C ASP A 132 -16.15 15.27 21.45
N PHE A 133 -16.97 15.53 22.48
CA PHE A 133 -18.04 14.68 23.04
C PHE A 133 -19.26 14.55 22.11
#